data_AF-R6MA78-F1
#
_entry.id   AF-R6MA78-F1
#
_cell.length_a   1.000
_cell.length_b   1.000
_cell.length_c   1.000
_cell.angle_alpha   90.00
_cell.angle_beta   90.00
_cell.angle_gamma   90.00
#
_symmetry.space_group_name_H-M   'P 1'
#
loop_
_entity.id
_entity.type
_entity.pdbx_description
1 polymer ?
#
loop_
_entity_poly.entity_id
_entity_poly.type
_entity_poly.pdbx_seq_one_letter_code
_entity_poly.pdbx_strand_id
1 'polypeptide(L)'
;MTGCTFSNDYKEDYNILENNSIRFIKSDASISFLINKDNTFYLLVLNGTTVTDTDYLIKIDNTKYNINYTEEYLLKDTLVLQDIIFKINDKIEIILNNKTFCIYLDRLNKDNFLECDFIYLYDIDKDFYITIDSNLLVLFYDAYTKFNYKFMYELSKVWIDSYTISNDSYTTLTIYEDNFCVSSYKIRGKTIHKK
;
A
#
# COMPACT_ATOMS: atom_id res chain seq x y z
N MET A 1 -21.70 10.31 8.10
CA MET A 1 -20.23 10.45 8.16
C MET A 1 -19.83 10.65 9.62
N THR A 2 -19.39 9.59 10.28
CA THR A 2 -18.83 9.64 11.63
C THR A 2 -17.32 9.69 11.50
N GLY A 3 -16.71 10.80 11.91
CA GLY A 3 -15.27 11.06 11.74
C GLY A 3 -14.41 10.16 12.63
N CYS A 4 -13.24 9.78 12.10
CA CYS A 4 -12.25 8.96 12.79
C CYS A 4 -11.78 9.68 14.08
N THR A 5 -12.10 9.15 15.27
CA THR A 5 -11.63 9.67 16.56
C THR A 5 -10.16 9.31 16.79
N PHE A 6 -9.31 10.33 16.91
CA PHE A 6 -7.89 10.20 17.23
C PHE A 6 -7.69 9.71 18.68
N SER A 7 -6.93 8.63 18.88
CA SER A 7 -6.29 8.33 20.17
C SER A 7 -4.82 8.78 20.13
N ASN A 8 -4.38 9.45 21.21
CA ASN A 8 -3.23 10.34 21.22
C ASN A 8 -1.94 9.71 21.80
N ASP A 9 -1.91 8.40 22.04
CA ASP A 9 -0.84 7.81 22.85
C ASP A 9 -0.02 6.78 22.03
N TYR A 10 1.22 7.19 21.70
CA TYR A 10 2.37 6.36 21.26
C TYR A 10 2.30 5.60 19.91
N LYS A 11 2.19 6.29 18.76
CA LYS A 11 2.18 5.67 17.40
C LYS A 11 3.47 5.87 16.57
N GLU A 12 4.67 5.79 17.16
CA GLU A 12 5.96 5.85 16.43
C GLU A 12 6.59 4.46 16.20
N ASP A 13 5.77 3.41 16.15
CA ASP A 13 6.23 2.06 15.80
C ASP A 13 5.47 1.58 14.55
N TYR A 14 6.22 1.13 13.53
CA TYR A 14 5.66 0.51 12.33
C TYR A 14 4.69 -0.63 12.68
N ASN A 15 4.92 -1.28 13.82
CA ASN A 15 4.17 -2.44 14.30
C ASN A 15 2.85 -2.08 14.99
N ILE A 16 2.56 -0.80 15.25
CA ILE A 16 1.24 -0.39 15.75
C ILE A 16 0.35 -0.07 14.55
N LEU A 17 -0.37 -1.10 14.11
CA LEU A 17 -1.21 -1.10 12.94
C LEU A 17 -2.60 -1.64 13.30
N GLU A 18 -3.67 -0.98 12.87
CA GLU A 18 -5.04 -1.44 13.18
C GLU A 18 -5.34 -2.76 12.46
N ASN A 19 -6.30 -3.54 12.97
CA ASN A 19 -6.71 -4.75 12.27
C ASN A 19 -7.31 -4.39 10.89
N ASN A 20 -7.12 -5.26 9.91
CA ASN A 20 -7.58 -5.12 8.53
C ASN A 20 -7.04 -3.85 7.86
N SER A 21 -5.76 -3.57 8.03
CA SER A 21 -5.16 -2.37 7.46
C SER A 21 -3.89 -2.66 6.68
N ILE A 22 -3.62 -1.78 5.73
CA ILE A 22 -2.48 -1.78 4.82
C ILE A 22 -1.72 -0.48 5.04
N ARG A 23 -0.49 -0.58 5.53
CA ARG A 23 0.43 0.55 5.73
C ARG A 23 1.49 0.59 4.63
N PHE A 24 1.63 1.75 4.04
CA PHE A 24 2.70 2.07 3.10
C PHE A 24 3.98 2.36 3.89
N ILE A 25 5.01 1.56 3.65
CA ILE A 25 6.35 1.77 4.21
C ILE A 25 7.26 2.15 3.04
N LYS A 26 7.57 3.45 2.93
CA LYS A 26 8.38 4.00 1.84
C LYS A 26 9.66 4.64 2.40
N SER A 27 10.77 4.41 1.71
CA SER A 27 12.04 5.10 1.88
C SER A 27 12.60 5.50 0.51
N ASP A 28 13.76 6.17 0.48
CA ASP A 28 14.43 6.52 -0.77
C ASP A 28 14.78 5.29 -1.63
N ALA A 29 14.96 4.12 -1.00
CA ALA A 29 15.44 2.91 -1.65
C ALA A 29 14.48 1.72 -1.55
N SER A 30 13.37 1.85 -0.84
CA SER A 30 12.46 0.73 -0.60
C SER A 30 11.00 1.14 -0.52
N ILE A 31 10.15 0.22 -0.93
CA ILE A 31 8.72 0.28 -0.70
C ILE A 31 8.17 -1.11 -0.39
N SER A 32 7.31 -1.13 0.61
CA SER A 32 6.60 -2.32 1.03
C SER A 32 5.26 -1.96 1.62
N PHE A 33 4.42 -2.98 1.73
CA PHE A 33 3.11 -2.90 2.35
C PHE A 33 3.11 -3.82 3.55
N LEU A 34 2.95 -3.22 4.74
CA LEU A 34 2.70 -3.96 5.95
C LEU A 34 1.21 -4.10 6.13
N ILE A 35 0.71 -5.32 6.24
CA ILE A 35 -0.70 -5.64 6.38
C ILE A 35 -0.87 -6.28 7.74
N ASN A 36 -1.84 -5.80 8.53
CA ASN A 36 -2.27 -6.47 9.76
C ASN A 36 -3.64 -7.10 9.54
N LYS A 37 -3.72 -8.41 9.79
CA LYS A 37 -4.97 -9.18 9.83
C LYS A 37 -4.96 -10.05 11.08
N ASP A 38 -5.88 -9.78 11.98
CA ASP A 38 -6.09 -10.46 13.25
C ASP A 38 -4.80 -10.60 14.09
N ASN A 39 -4.01 -9.51 14.14
CA ASN A 39 -2.68 -9.41 14.76
C ASN A 39 -1.60 -10.29 14.14
N THR A 40 -1.83 -10.81 12.93
CA THR A 40 -0.82 -11.42 12.08
C THR A 40 -0.33 -10.39 11.08
N PHE A 41 0.99 -10.25 10.96
CA PHE A 41 1.64 -9.25 10.11
C PHE A 41 2.20 -9.87 8.83
N TYR A 42 1.78 -9.30 7.70
CA TYR A 42 2.22 -9.69 6.36
C TYR A 42 2.96 -8.53 5.72
N LEU A 43 4.16 -8.80 5.22
CA LEU A 43 4.97 -7.79 4.55
C LEU A 43 5.15 -8.15 3.08
N LEU A 44 4.48 -7.41 2.20
CA LEU A 44 4.73 -7.47 0.76
C LEU A 44 5.84 -6.49 0.40
N VAL A 45 6.98 -7.00 -0.06
CA VAL A 45 8.13 -6.18 -0.49
C VAL A 45 8.11 -6.04 -2.01
N LEU A 46 8.07 -4.78 -2.50
CA LEU A 46 8.23 -4.51 -3.94
C LEU A 46 9.69 -4.29 -4.32
N ASN A 47 10.44 -3.55 -3.50
CA ASN A 47 11.87 -3.34 -3.69
C ASN A 47 12.58 -2.93 -2.38
N GLY A 48 13.91 -3.06 -2.41
CA GLY A 48 14.79 -2.60 -1.33
C GLY A 48 14.61 -3.33 0.00
N THR A 49 15.34 -2.90 1.02
CA THR A 49 15.24 -3.48 2.36
C THR A 49 14.39 -2.60 3.27
N THR A 50 13.56 -3.25 4.07
CA THR A 50 12.68 -2.61 5.06
C THR A 50 13.04 -3.14 6.45
N VAL A 51 12.72 -2.40 7.51
CA VAL A 51 13.22 -2.66 8.87
C VAL A 51 12.09 -3.06 9.81
N THR A 52 11.18 -3.91 9.32
CA THR A 52 9.98 -4.30 10.06
C THR A 52 9.96 -5.81 10.24
N ASP A 53 9.89 -6.27 11.48
CA ASP A 53 9.65 -7.68 11.80
C ASP A 53 8.24 -8.06 11.33
N THR A 54 8.07 -9.26 10.78
CA THR A 54 6.79 -9.70 10.21
C THR A 54 6.58 -11.18 10.47
N ASP A 55 5.34 -11.66 10.48
CA ASP A 55 5.11 -13.11 10.53
C ASP A 55 5.35 -13.73 9.15
N TYR A 56 4.79 -13.12 8.12
CA TYR A 56 4.84 -13.58 6.74
C TYR A 56 5.53 -12.58 5.83
N LEU A 57 6.65 -12.97 5.22
CA LEU A 57 7.32 -12.18 4.19
C LEU A 57 6.86 -12.64 2.80
N ILE A 58 6.26 -11.75 2.01
CA ILE A 58 5.87 -11.99 0.62
C ILE A 58 6.79 -11.19 -0.30
N LYS A 59 7.51 -11.91 -1.16
CA LYS A 59 8.45 -11.32 -2.14
C LYS A 59 7.91 -11.48 -3.55
N ILE A 60 8.24 -10.53 -4.42
CA ILE A 60 7.91 -10.60 -5.85
C ILE A 60 9.11 -11.04 -6.72
N ASP A 61 10.26 -11.27 -6.10
CA ASP A 61 11.47 -11.79 -6.72
C ASP A 61 12.33 -12.60 -5.73
N ASN A 62 13.44 -13.15 -6.21
CA ASN A 62 14.35 -13.99 -5.41
C ASN A 62 15.35 -13.19 -4.57
N THR A 63 15.20 -11.87 -4.45
CA THR A 63 16.09 -11.05 -3.65
C THR A 63 16.05 -11.50 -2.18
N LYS A 64 17.20 -11.43 -1.53
CA LYS A 64 17.32 -11.66 -0.09
C LYS A 64 17.20 -10.32 0.62
N TYR A 65 16.26 -10.24 1.54
CA TYR A 65 16.06 -9.07 2.39
C TYR A 65 16.50 -9.39 3.81
N ASN A 66 17.13 -8.42 4.48
CA ASN A 66 17.53 -8.55 5.88
C ASN A 66 16.36 -8.18 6.80
N ILE A 67 15.33 -9.03 6.80
CA ILE A 67 14.07 -8.87 7.52
C ILE A 67 13.89 -10.12 8.39
N ASN A 68 13.47 -9.95 9.64
CA ASN A 68 13.09 -11.10 10.46
C ASN A 68 11.67 -11.53 10.11
N TYR A 69 11.51 -12.82 9.83
CA TYR A 69 10.22 -13.42 9.51
C TYR A 69 10.06 -14.81 10.09
N THR A 70 8.82 -15.25 10.28
CA THR A 70 8.49 -16.64 10.63
C THR A 70 8.48 -17.49 9.36
N GLU A 71 7.81 -17.03 8.31
CA GLU A 71 7.71 -17.73 7.03
C GLU A 71 7.91 -16.79 5.83
N GLU A 72 8.46 -17.33 4.74
CA GLU A 72 8.75 -16.59 3.50
C GLU A 72 8.05 -17.24 2.31
N TYR A 73 7.45 -16.40 1.45
CA TYR A 73 6.75 -16.80 0.24
C TYR A 73 7.23 -15.97 -0.96
N LEU A 74 7.34 -16.63 -2.12
CA LEU A 74 7.57 -15.98 -3.41
C LEU A 74 6.25 -15.95 -4.19
N LEU A 75 5.71 -14.75 -4.40
CA LEU A 75 4.48 -14.53 -5.16
C LEU A 75 4.78 -14.70 -6.66
N LYS A 76 4.26 -15.78 -7.26
CA LYS A 76 4.41 -16.08 -8.70
C LYS A 76 3.10 -16.02 -9.47
N ASP A 77 2.00 -16.28 -8.79
CA ASP A 77 0.64 -16.30 -9.33
C ASP A 77 -0.37 -15.87 -8.25
N THR A 78 -1.02 -16.81 -7.57
CA THR A 78 -1.98 -16.54 -6.49
C THR A 78 -1.46 -17.19 -5.22
N LEU A 79 -1.38 -16.39 -4.15
CA LEU A 79 -1.02 -16.84 -2.82
C LEU A 79 -2.17 -16.50 -1.88
N VAL A 80 -2.71 -17.50 -1.20
CA VAL A 80 -3.75 -17.32 -0.20
C VAL A 80 -3.14 -17.59 1.16
N LEU A 81 -3.16 -16.58 2.04
CA LEU A 81 -2.71 -16.70 3.43
C LEU A 81 -3.84 -16.22 4.34
N GLN A 82 -4.38 -17.13 5.14
CA GLN A 82 -5.60 -16.89 5.92
C GLN A 82 -6.72 -16.30 5.03
N ASP A 83 -7.28 -15.14 5.39
CA ASP A 83 -8.34 -14.45 4.66
C ASP A 83 -7.80 -13.37 3.69
N ILE A 84 -6.51 -13.42 3.36
CA ILE A 84 -5.87 -12.49 2.42
C ILE A 84 -5.48 -13.25 1.15
N ILE A 85 -5.83 -12.69 -0.01
CA ILE A 85 -5.42 -13.22 -1.31
C ILE A 85 -4.47 -12.22 -1.95
N PHE A 86 -3.27 -12.68 -2.25
CA PHE A 86 -2.28 -11.96 -3.06
C PHE A 86 -2.28 -12.54 -4.47
N LYS A 87 -2.28 -11.69 -5.48
CA LYS A 87 -2.12 -12.12 -6.89
C LYS A 87 -1.04 -11.31 -7.58
N ILE A 88 -0.31 -11.93 -8.48
CA ILE A 88 0.58 -11.27 -9.43
C ILE A 88 0.32 -11.81 -10.84
N ASN A 89 -0.08 -10.93 -11.74
CA ASN A 89 -0.20 -11.25 -13.16
C ASN A 89 0.16 -10.00 -13.99
N ASP A 90 -0.85 -9.20 -14.33
CA ASP A 90 -0.72 -7.90 -14.99
C ASP A 90 -0.67 -6.72 -14.02
N LYS A 91 -0.97 -6.98 -12.75
CA LYS A 91 -0.80 -6.08 -11.60
C LYS A 91 -0.56 -6.93 -10.37
N ILE A 92 -0.23 -6.30 -9.25
CA ILE A 92 -0.31 -6.98 -7.95
C ILE A 92 -1.65 -6.63 -7.33
N GLU A 93 -2.33 -7.63 -6.80
CA GLU A 93 -3.61 -7.47 -6.11
C GLU A 93 -3.49 -8.01 -4.69
N ILE A 94 -4.08 -7.29 -3.75
CA ILE A 94 -4.23 -7.69 -2.36
C ILE A 94 -5.73 -7.61 -2.06
N ILE A 95 -6.35 -8.76 -1.88
CA ILE A 95 -7.77 -8.86 -1.55
C ILE A 95 -7.87 -9.09 -0.05
N LEU A 96 -8.47 -8.13 0.65
CA LEU A 96 -8.63 -8.11 2.10
C LEU A 96 -10.03 -7.58 2.43
N ASN A 97 -10.80 -8.30 3.24
CA ASN A 97 -12.17 -7.90 3.62
C ASN A 97 -13.07 -7.53 2.43
N ASN A 98 -13.09 -8.36 1.38
CA ASN A 98 -13.86 -8.14 0.15
C ASN A 98 -13.52 -6.83 -0.59
N LYS A 99 -12.36 -6.24 -0.32
CA LYS A 99 -11.83 -5.09 -1.02
C LYS A 99 -10.54 -5.44 -1.76
N THR A 100 -10.40 -4.93 -2.97
CA THR A 100 -9.26 -5.21 -3.84
C THR A 100 -8.34 -3.99 -3.90
N PHE A 101 -7.17 -4.11 -3.30
CA PHE A 101 -6.09 -3.14 -3.40
C PHE A 101 -5.14 -3.54 -4.52
N CYS A 102 -5.04 -2.70 -5.56
CA CYS A 102 -4.22 -2.96 -6.73
C CYS A 102 -2.98 -2.08 -6.77
N ILE A 103 -1.86 -2.65 -7.19
CA ILE A 103 -0.61 -1.94 -7.43
C ILE A 103 -0.31 -1.96 -8.92
N TYR A 104 -0.29 -0.78 -9.53
CA TYR A 104 0.18 -0.60 -10.89
C TYR A 104 1.70 -0.69 -10.92
N LEU A 105 2.26 -1.53 -11.80
CA LEU A 105 3.70 -1.62 -12.07
C LEU A 105 3.94 -1.32 -13.55
N ASP A 106 4.81 -0.35 -13.88
CA ASP A 106 5.10 0.04 -15.27
C ASP A 106 5.48 -1.15 -16.17
N ARG A 107 6.28 -2.09 -15.65
CA ARG A 107 6.70 -3.29 -16.40
C ARG A 107 5.56 -4.22 -16.82
N LEU A 108 4.37 -4.07 -16.23
CA LEU A 108 3.20 -4.91 -16.54
C LEU A 108 2.20 -4.21 -17.47
N ASN A 109 2.17 -2.87 -17.53
CA ASN A 109 1.46 -1.96 -18.45
C ASN A 109 0.19 -2.54 -19.14
N LYS A 110 -0.80 -2.96 -18.36
CA LYS A 110 -2.14 -3.31 -18.87
C LYS A 110 -3.20 -2.46 -18.20
N ASP A 111 -4.16 -1.99 -19.00
CA ASP A 111 -5.32 -1.25 -18.53
C ASP A 111 -6.42 -2.21 -18.02
N ASN A 112 -6.17 -2.82 -16.86
CA ASN A 112 -7.08 -3.78 -16.23
C ASN A 112 -7.26 -3.46 -14.74
N PHE A 113 -7.84 -2.30 -14.44
CA PHE A 113 -8.02 -1.81 -13.06
C PHE A 113 -9.49 -1.62 -12.65
N LEU A 114 -10.44 -2.06 -13.48
CA LEU A 114 -11.88 -1.86 -13.25
C LEU A 114 -12.40 -2.54 -11.98
N GLU A 115 -11.79 -3.64 -11.54
CA GLU A 115 -12.19 -4.39 -10.34
C GLU A 115 -11.46 -3.93 -9.05
N CYS A 116 -10.68 -2.86 -9.14
CA CYS A 116 -9.88 -2.35 -8.01
C CYS A 116 -10.66 -1.30 -7.22
N ASP A 117 -10.88 -1.54 -5.92
CA ASP A 117 -11.41 -0.52 -5.00
C ASP A 117 -10.37 0.57 -4.71
N PHE A 118 -9.10 0.18 -4.69
CA PHE A 118 -7.98 1.07 -4.40
C PHE A 118 -6.85 0.82 -5.39
N ILE A 119 -6.18 1.89 -5.82
CA ILE A 119 -5.02 1.80 -6.73
C ILE A 119 -3.84 2.52 -6.12
N TYR A 120 -2.67 1.89 -6.14
CA TYR A 120 -1.40 2.57 -5.94
C TYR A 120 -0.59 2.58 -7.23
N LEU A 121 -0.17 3.78 -7.64
CA LEU A 121 0.72 4.01 -8.77
C LEU A 121 2.17 3.94 -8.31
N TYR A 122 2.78 2.77 -8.48
CA TYR A 122 4.15 2.53 -8.04
C TYR A 122 5.18 3.01 -9.07
N ASP A 123 6.13 3.81 -8.60
CA ASP A 123 7.37 4.21 -9.32
C ASP A 123 7.12 4.65 -10.77
N ILE A 124 6.20 5.60 -10.93
CA ILE A 124 5.83 6.15 -12.23
C ILE A 124 6.92 7.13 -12.70
N ASP A 125 7.80 6.66 -13.58
CA ASP A 125 8.85 7.45 -14.22
C ASP A 125 8.63 7.67 -15.73
N LYS A 126 7.61 7.01 -16.30
CA LYS A 126 7.25 7.04 -17.73
C LYS A 126 5.76 7.30 -17.95
N ASP A 127 5.43 7.56 -19.22
CA ASP A 127 4.05 7.67 -19.66
C ASP A 127 3.32 6.33 -19.50
N PHE A 128 2.18 6.37 -18.83
CA PHE A 128 1.31 5.23 -18.61
C PHE A 128 -0.13 5.53 -19.03
N TYR A 129 -0.90 4.47 -19.26
CA TYR A 129 -2.28 4.56 -19.72
C TYR A 129 -3.15 3.62 -18.90
N ILE A 130 -3.81 4.17 -17.88
CA ILE A 130 -4.88 3.48 -17.17
C ILE A 130 -6.16 4.29 -17.29
N THR A 131 -7.25 3.60 -17.55
CA THR A 131 -8.59 4.16 -17.48
C THR A 131 -9.05 4.08 -16.04
N ILE A 132 -9.48 5.21 -15.49
CA ILE A 132 -9.98 5.26 -14.12
C ILE A 132 -11.49 5.13 -14.16
N ASP A 133 -12.00 4.14 -13.44
CA ASP A 133 -13.43 3.94 -13.26
C ASP A 133 -13.98 4.77 -12.09
N SER A 134 -15.25 5.14 -12.20
CA SER A 134 -16.06 5.79 -11.17
C SER A 134 -16.21 4.98 -9.88
N ASN A 135 -15.96 3.68 -9.90
CA ASN A 135 -16.01 2.81 -8.72
C ASN A 135 -14.71 2.83 -7.89
N LEU A 136 -13.62 3.44 -8.41
CA LEU A 136 -12.37 3.57 -7.66
C LEU A 136 -12.60 4.46 -6.43
N LEU A 137 -12.33 3.93 -5.24
CA LEU A 137 -12.53 4.65 -3.98
C LEU A 137 -11.36 5.59 -3.68
N VAL A 138 -10.12 5.11 -3.84
CA VAL A 138 -8.92 5.90 -3.54
C VAL A 138 -7.79 5.62 -4.51
N LEU A 139 -7.13 6.70 -4.95
CA LEU A 139 -5.89 6.66 -5.69
C LEU A 139 -4.69 7.07 -4.81
N PHE A 140 -3.71 6.20 -4.69
CA PHE A 140 -2.43 6.47 -4.05
C PHE A 140 -1.34 6.66 -5.09
N TYR A 141 -0.44 7.60 -4.87
CA TYR A 141 0.71 7.85 -5.76
C TYR A 141 1.87 8.46 -4.99
N ASP A 142 3.09 8.32 -5.51
CA ASP A 142 4.27 8.87 -4.85
C ASP A 142 4.31 10.40 -4.87
N ALA A 143 4.92 10.99 -3.84
CA ALA A 143 5.24 12.41 -3.86
C ALA A 143 6.10 12.73 -5.09
N TYR A 144 5.75 13.84 -5.75
CA TYR A 144 6.44 14.33 -6.96
C TYR A 144 6.25 13.46 -8.22
N THR A 145 5.30 12.52 -8.24
CA THR A 145 4.91 11.82 -9.47
C THR A 145 4.47 12.82 -10.53
N LYS A 146 4.99 12.64 -11.76
CA LYS A 146 4.59 13.43 -12.93
C LYS A 146 3.58 12.64 -13.74
N PHE A 147 2.36 13.17 -13.83
CA PHE A 147 1.31 12.58 -14.63
C PHE A 147 1.33 13.13 -16.05
N ASN A 148 1.13 12.25 -17.03
CA ASN A 148 0.92 12.69 -18.41
C ASN A 148 -0.47 13.34 -18.56
N TYR A 149 -0.63 14.13 -19.62
CA TYR A 149 -1.86 14.88 -19.87
C TYR A 149 -3.10 13.97 -19.99
N LYS A 150 -2.94 12.78 -20.59
CA LYS A 150 -4.06 11.85 -20.81
C LYS A 150 -4.58 11.29 -19.49
N PHE A 151 -3.69 10.90 -18.57
CA PHE A 151 -4.07 10.43 -17.25
C PHE A 151 -4.73 11.55 -16.42
N MET A 152 -4.17 12.77 -16.47
CA MET A 152 -4.79 13.94 -15.84
C MET A 152 -6.19 14.22 -16.40
N TYR A 153 -6.40 14.00 -17.70
CA TYR A 153 -7.71 14.11 -18.31
C TYR A 153 -8.68 13.05 -17.80
N GLU A 154 -8.27 11.78 -17.70
CA GLU A 154 -9.11 10.72 -17.11
C GLU A 154 -9.44 11.01 -15.65
N LEU A 155 -8.47 11.42 -14.83
CA LEU A 155 -8.69 11.88 -13.45
C LEU A 155 -9.72 12.99 -13.37
N SER A 156 -9.72 13.93 -14.31
CA SER A 156 -10.67 15.06 -14.31
C SER A 156 -12.13 14.66 -14.53
N LYS A 157 -12.39 13.46 -15.07
CA LYS A 157 -13.75 12.96 -15.36
C LYS A 157 -14.45 12.32 -14.17
N VAL A 158 -13.69 12.00 -13.11
CA VAL A 158 -14.14 11.21 -11.97
C VAL A 158 -13.84 11.96 -10.67
N TRP A 159 -14.66 11.76 -9.64
CA TRP A 159 -14.41 12.32 -8.32
C TRP A 159 -13.84 11.23 -7.43
N ILE A 160 -12.55 11.30 -7.11
CA ILE A 160 -11.80 10.25 -6.42
C ILE A 160 -10.91 10.88 -5.38
N ASP A 161 -10.90 10.31 -4.17
CA ASP A 161 -9.97 10.72 -3.14
C ASP A 161 -8.56 10.27 -3.50
N SER A 162 -7.59 11.17 -3.34
CA SER A 162 -6.22 10.89 -3.74
C SER A 162 -5.23 11.19 -2.61
N TYR A 163 -4.31 10.28 -2.35
CA TYR A 163 -3.33 10.39 -1.27
C TYR A 163 -1.91 10.24 -1.79
N THR A 164 -1.04 11.15 -1.35
CA THR A 164 0.37 11.12 -1.68
C THR A 164 1.14 10.24 -0.68
N ILE A 165 1.98 9.35 -1.19
CA ILE A 165 2.90 8.51 -0.41
C ILE A 165 4.27 9.16 -0.43
N SER A 166 4.83 9.38 0.76
CA SER A 166 6.12 10.08 0.91
C SER A 166 7.01 9.37 1.93
N ASN A 167 8.30 9.68 1.87
CA ASN A 167 9.30 9.09 2.76
C ASN A 167 9.27 9.74 4.16
N ASP A 168 8.53 10.83 4.32
CA ASP A 168 8.38 11.58 5.57
C ASP A 168 7.03 11.31 6.27
N SER A 169 6.22 10.38 5.76
CA SER A 169 4.93 10.02 6.36
C SER A 169 4.62 8.53 6.28
N TYR A 170 3.78 8.06 7.21
CA TYR A 170 3.13 6.76 7.13
C TYR A 170 1.68 6.98 6.72
N THR A 171 1.31 6.43 5.57
CA THR A 171 -0.07 6.35 5.12
C THR A 171 -0.59 4.95 5.42
N THR A 172 -1.77 4.87 6.04
CA THR A 172 -2.43 3.62 6.39
C THR A 172 -3.86 3.65 5.88
N LEU A 173 -4.25 2.63 5.12
CA LEU A 173 -5.61 2.33 4.73
C LEU A 173 -6.16 1.27 5.70
N THR A 174 -7.20 1.60 6.46
CA THR A 174 -7.92 0.63 7.30
C THR A 174 -9.28 0.31 6.69
N ILE A 175 -9.60 -0.98 6.57
CA ILE A 175 -10.81 -1.49 5.92
C ILE A 175 -11.76 -2.05 6.98
N TYR A 176 -12.96 -1.49 7.03
CA TYR A 176 -14.09 -1.97 7.83
C TYR A 176 -15.12 -2.63 6.90
N GLU A 177 -16.14 -3.29 7.45
CA GLU A 177 -17.13 -4.07 6.67
C GLU A 177 -17.75 -3.26 5.50
N ASP A 178 -18.21 -2.04 5.76
CA ASP A 178 -18.88 -1.18 4.76
C ASP A 178 -18.14 0.15 4.50
N ASN A 179 -16.96 0.35 5.07
CA ASN A 179 -16.27 1.63 5.00
C ASN A 179 -14.75 1.48 5.09
N PHE A 180 -14.03 2.57 4.85
CA PHE A 180 -12.58 2.64 5.06
C PHE A 180 -12.19 3.97 5.71
N CYS A 181 -11.01 4.02 6.33
CA CYS A 181 -10.38 5.27 6.76
C CYS A 181 -8.94 5.26 6.21
N VAL A 182 -8.55 6.36 5.55
CA VAL A 182 -7.15 6.60 5.17
C VAL A 182 -6.58 7.64 6.12
N SER A 183 -5.45 7.33 6.73
CA SER A 183 -4.77 8.23 7.65
C SER A 183 -3.30 8.37 7.26
N SER A 184 -2.79 9.61 7.29
CA SER A 184 -1.39 9.91 7.00
C SER A 184 -0.79 10.68 8.17
N TYR A 185 0.30 10.16 8.72
CA TYR A 185 1.01 10.77 9.85
C TYR A 185 2.46 11.04 9.47
N LYS A 186 2.96 12.24 9.79
CA LYS A 186 4.39 12.53 9.59
C LYS A 186 5.24 11.64 10.49
N ILE A 187 6.33 11.13 9.93
CA ILE A 187 7.40 10.50 10.67
C ILE A 187 8.12 11.60 11.43
N ARG A 188 7.90 11.68 12.74
CA ARG A 188 8.71 12.55 13.59
C ARG A 188 10.00 11.77 13.88
N GLY A 189 11.15 12.35 13.52
CA GLY A 189 12.43 11.74 13.87
C GLY A 189 12.52 11.53 15.38
N LYS A 190 13.22 10.46 15.83
CA LYS A 190 13.43 10.15 17.25
C LYS A 190 13.74 11.44 18.02
N THR A 191 12.78 11.94 18.78
CA THR A 191 12.99 13.13 19.60
C THR A 191 13.92 12.70 20.72
N ILE A 192 15.20 13.04 20.63
CA ILE A 192 16.17 12.79 21.69
C ILE A 192 15.77 13.69 22.86
N HIS A 193 15.04 13.16 23.81
CA HIS A 193 14.92 13.78 25.13
C HIS A 193 16.27 13.60 25.83
N LYS A 194 17.08 14.66 25.87
CA LYS A 194 18.21 14.75 26.81
C LYS A 194 17.61 14.67 28.22
N LYS A 195 17.99 13.64 28.98
CA LYS A 195 17.97 13.72 30.44
C LYS A 195 19.07 14.66 30.91
#